data_AF-A0A7C5FN50-F1
#
_entry.id   AF-A0A7C5FN50-F1
#
_cell.length_a   1.000
_cell.length_b   1.000
_cell.length_c   1.000
_cell.angle_alpha   90.00
_cell.angle_beta   90.00
_cell.angle_gamma   90.00
#
_symmetry.space_group_name_H-M   'P 1'
#
loop_
_entity.id
_entity.type
_entity.pdbx_description
1 polymer ?
#
loop_
_entity_poly.entity_id
_entity_poly.type
_entity_poly.pdbx_seq_one_letter_code
_entity_poly.pdbx_strand_id
1 'polypeptide(L)'
;MAIVLTRPLTSDAGGFKPVSSGTVVSGDTVLVDSLSTTIIKTVKWIIEIIDQSNSKITSYEILATNCFDTIVSFNKYGMVGDKIKHIPEPVLNGVNIDLMITNNELINIDYKITRLEVR
;
A
#
# COMPACT_ATOMS: atom_id res chain seq x y z
N MET A 1 -5.66 5.60 -30.30
CA MET A 1 -5.57 6.29 -28.99
C MET A 1 -6.50 5.55 -28.04
N ALA A 2 -5.96 4.73 -27.13
CA ALA A 2 -6.77 3.89 -26.26
C ALA A 2 -7.13 4.66 -24.98
N ILE A 3 -8.43 4.87 -24.74
CA ILE A 3 -8.96 5.45 -23.51
C ILE A 3 -9.10 4.30 -22.51
N VAL A 4 -8.23 4.28 -21.49
CA VAL A 4 -8.36 3.36 -20.36
C VAL A 4 -9.45 3.91 -19.45
N LEU A 5 -10.63 3.27 -19.48
CA LEU A 5 -11.74 3.56 -18.57
C LEU A 5 -11.45 2.89 -17.22
N THR A 6 -10.86 3.61 -16.28
CA THR A 6 -10.83 3.17 -14.88
C THR A 6 -12.20 3.42 -14.26
N ARG A 7 -12.99 2.35 -14.10
CA ARG A 7 -14.23 2.42 -13.33
C ARG A 7 -13.91 2.66 -11.85
N PRO A 8 -14.58 3.60 -11.16
CA PRO A 8 -14.44 3.73 -9.72
C PRO A 8 -15.08 2.52 -9.04
N LEU A 9 -14.30 1.77 -8.26
CA LEU A 9 -14.81 0.70 -7.41
C LEU A 9 -15.46 1.31 -6.16
N THR A 10 -16.77 1.54 -6.21
CA THR A 10 -17.55 1.79 -5.00
C THR A 10 -17.85 0.44 -4.34
N SER A 11 -17.09 0.05 -3.32
CA SER A 11 -17.59 -0.92 -2.35
C SER A 11 -17.84 -0.23 -1.01
N ASP A 12 -19.13 -0.11 -0.70
CA ASP A 12 -19.62 0.15 0.63
C ASP A 12 -19.80 -1.21 1.32
N ALA A 13 -19.46 -1.28 2.61
CA ALA A 13 -19.34 -2.47 3.48
C ALA A 13 -18.05 -3.29 3.35
N GLY A 14 -17.05 -2.99 4.19
CA GLY A 14 -16.07 -3.94 4.78
C GLY A 14 -15.35 -4.93 3.85
N GLY A 15 -15.27 -4.63 2.56
CA GLY A 15 -14.78 -5.56 1.54
C GLY A 15 -13.32 -5.31 1.16
N PHE A 16 -12.68 -6.36 0.67
CA PHE A 16 -11.38 -6.26 0.00
C PHE A 16 -11.53 -5.34 -1.22
N LYS A 17 -10.76 -4.26 -1.24
CA LYS A 17 -10.66 -3.37 -2.39
C LYS A 17 -9.27 -3.55 -3.01
N PRO A 18 -9.15 -4.06 -4.24
CA PRO A 18 -7.93 -3.86 -4.99
C PRO A 18 -7.75 -2.35 -5.14
N VAL A 19 -6.67 -1.83 -4.58
CA VAL A 19 -6.44 -0.38 -4.54
C VAL A 19 -5.67 0.03 -5.78
N SER A 20 -4.50 -0.58 -5.96
CA SER A 20 -3.51 -0.07 -6.89
C SER A 20 -2.52 -1.17 -7.26
N SER A 21 -1.93 -0.99 -8.43
CA SER A 21 -0.76 -1.71 -8.89
C SER A 21 0.07 -0.77 -9.75
N GLY A 22 1.37 -0.93 -9.72
CA GLY A 22 2.26 -0.10 -10.52
C GLY A 22 3.72 -0.49 -10.32
N THR A 23 4.60 0.37 -10.80
CA THR A 23 6.05 0.19 -10.70
C THR A 23 6.63 1.32 -9.87
N VAL A 24 7.56 1.01 -8.96
CA VAL A 24 8.40 1.98 -8.26
C VAL A 24 9.80 1.90 -8.83
N VAL A 25 10.28 3.01 -9.40
CA VAL A 25 11.63 3.09 -9.95
C VAL A 25 12.66 2.95 -8.84
N SER A 26 13.82 2.36 -9.15
CA SER A 26 14.95 2.25 -8.23
C SER A 26 15.28 3.61 -7.58
N GLY A 27 15.28 3.66 -6.24
CA GLY A 27 15.60 4.86 -5.46
C GLY A 27 14.42 5.81 -5.20
N ASP A 28 13.27 5.58 -5.83
CA ASP A 28 12.10 6.45 -5.69
C ASP A 28 11.19 6.02 -4.53
N THR A 29 10.37 6.97 -4.09
CA THR A 29 9.26 6.75 -3.16
C THR A 29 7.95 7.17 -3.80
N VAL A 30 6.95 6.28 -3.80
CA VAL A 30 5.67 6.49 -4.49
C VAL A 30 4.51 6.34 -3.51
N LEU A 31 3.51 7.22 -3.62
CA LEU A 31 2.21 7.07 -2.98
C LEU A 31 1.41 5.99 -3.68
N VAL A 32 1.07 4.91 -2.97
CA VAL A 32 0.37 3.76 -3.56
C VAL A 32 -1.07 3.61 -3.06
N ASP A 33 -1.43 4.19 -1.92
CA ASP A 33 -2.81 4.30 -1.45
C ASP A 33 -2.99 5.55 -0.57
N SER A 34 -4.22 6.05 -0.49
CA SER A 34 -4.62 7.08 0.46
C SER A 34 -6.01 6.78 1.02
N LEU A 35 -6.16 6.87 2.33
CA LEU A 35 -7.42 6.67 3.05
C LEU A 35 -7.71 7.85 3.97
N SER A 36 -8.82 8.54 3.72
CA SER A 36 -9.27 9.64 4.59
C SER A 36 -9.71 9.18 5.98
N THR A 37 -9.27 9.88 7.02
CA THR A 37 -9.42 9.59 8.45
C THR A 37 -10.42 10.49 9.17
N THR A 38 -11.49 10.93 8.51
CA THR A 38 -12.53 11.77 9.13
C THR A 38 -13.17 11.22 10.43
N ILE A 39 -12.90 9.94 10.76
CA ILE A 39 -13.21 9.26 12.03
C ILE A 39 -12.04 8.31 12.37
N ILE A 40 -12.02 7.76 13.60
CA ILE A 40 -11.08 6.66 13.96
C ILE A 40 -11.22 5.56 12.89
N LYS A 41 -10.11 5.22 12.25
CA LYS A 41 -10.07 4.18 11.22
C LYS A 41 -8.92 3.23 11.46
N THR A 42 -9.22 1.96 11.25
CA THR A 42 -8.24 0.90 11.12
C THR A 42 -8.24 0.43 9.68
N VAL A 43 -7.06 0.33 9.09
CA VAL A 43 -6.87 -0.15 7.73
C VAL A 43 -5.80 -1.22 7.71
N LYS A 44 -6.07 -2.30 6.98
CA LYS A 44 -5.10 -3.32 6.67
C LYS A 44 -4.77 -3.28 5.19
N TRP A 45 -3.50 -3.25 4.84
CA TRP A 45 -3.01 -3.46 3.49
C TRP A 45 -2.35 -4.82 3.38
N ILE A 46 -2.68 -5.56 2.32
CA ILE A 46 -1.95 -6.71 1.84
C ILE A 46 -1.14 -6.22 0.64
N ILE A 47 0.17 -6.37 0.73
CA ILE A 47 1.11 -5.77 -0.22
C ILE A 47 1.95 -6.89 -0.82
N GLU A 48 1.91 -7.02 -2.14
CA GLU A 48 2.77 -7.90 -2.93
C GLU A 48 3.80 -7.03 -3.67
N ILE A 49 5.08 -7.37 -3.56
CA ILE A 49 6.19 -6.71 -4.26
C ILE A 49 6.90 -7.75 -5.13
N ILE A 50 7.18 -7.38 -6.37
CA ILE A 50 7.78 -8.24 -7.38
C ILE A 50 9.02 -7.55 -7.95
N ASP A 51 10.15 -8.26 -7.90
CA ASP A 51 11.38 -7.88 -8.59
C ASP A 51 11.24 -8.23 -10.09
N GLN A 52 11.27 -7.23 -10.97
CA GLN A 52 11.10 -7.42 -12.42
C GLN A 52 12.22 -8.23 -13.08
N SER A 53 13.38 -8.33 -12.44
CA SER A 53 14.61 -8.89 -13.02
C SER A 53 14.82 -10.35 -12.61
N ASN A 54 14.53 -10.68 -11.36
CA ASN A 54 14.90 -11.97 -10.76
C ASN A 54 13.69 -12.84 -10.39
N SER A 55 12.47 -12.41 -10.73
CA SER A 55 11.23 -13.10 -10.36
C SER A 55 11.07 -13.33 -8.85
N LYS A 56 11.74 -12.52 -8.02
CA LYS A 56 11.57 -12.55 -6.58
C LYS A 56 10.22 -11.95 -6.24
N ILE A 57 9.51 -12.58 -5.31
CA ILE A 57 8.22 -12.11 -4.85
C ILE A 57 8.23 -12.10 -3.33
N THR A 58 7.76 -11.00 -2.75
CA THR A 58 7.55 -10.90 -1.31
C THR A 58 6.18 -10.32 -1.04
N SER A 59 5.52 -10.82 0.00
CA SER A 59 4.21 -10.35 0.41
C SER A 59 4.17 -10.14 1.92
N TYR A 60 3.46 -9.13 2.37
CA TYR A 60 3.28 -8.83 3.79
C TYR A 60 2.01 -8.02 4.03
N GLU A 61 1.64 -7.95 5.31
CA GLU A 61 0.50 -7.17 5.76
C GLU A 61 0.97 -5.96 6.57
N ILE A 62 0.28 -4.83 6.42
CA ILE A 62 0.44 -3.67 7.30
C ILE A 62 -0.93 -3.34 7.87
N LEU A 63 -1.01 -3.31 9.20
CA LEU A 63 -2.17 -2.79 9.92
C LEU A 63 -1.82 -1.39 10.42
N ALA A 64 -2.56 -0.38 9.97
CA ALA A 64 -2.45 0.98 10.45
C ALA A 64 -3.73 1.41 11.14
N THR A 65 -3.58 2.14 12.24
CA THR A 65 -4.68 2.70 13.01
C THR A 65 -4.39 4.17 13.24
N ASN A 66 -5.38 5.02 12.95
CA ASN A 66 -5.37 6.42 13.34
C ASN A 66 -6.43 6.64 14.41
N CYS A 67 -5.99 7.12 15.58
CA CYS A 67 -6.86 7.61 16.64
C CYS A 67 -6.78 9.15 16.67
N PHE A 68 -7.91 9.80 16.35
CA PHE A 68 -8.10 11.25 16.50
C PHE A 68 -7.15 12.15 15.68
N ASP A 69 -6.79 11.74 14.46
CA ASP A 69 -6.11 12.57 13.45
C ASP A 69 -4.73 13.11 13.83
N THR A 70 -4.08 12.56 14.86
CA THR A 70 -2.78 13.07 15.32
C THR A 70 -1.62 12.10 15.12
N ILE A 71 -1.85 10.78 15.17
CA ILE A 71 -0.78 9.78 15.07
C ILE A 71 -1.29 8.54 14.33
N VAL A 72 -0.58 8.14 13.27
CA VAL A 72 -0.74 6.83 12.65
C VAL A 72 0.18 5.85 13.38
N SER A 73 -0.42 4.91 14.08
CA SER A 73 0.29 3.76 14.64
C SER A 73 0.17 2.61 13.64
N PHE A 74 1.26 1.91 13.33
CA PHE A 74 1.20 0.76 12.44
C PHE A 74 2.07 -0.40 12.89
N ASN A 75 1.66 -1.61 12.51
CA ASN A 75 2.40 -2.84 12.69
C ASN A 75 2.53 -3.56 11.34
N LYS A 76 3.73 -4.05 11.04
CA LYS A 76 4.00 -4.88 9.86
C LYS A 76 4.00 -6.36 10.28
N TYR A 77 3.24 -7.18 9.57
CA TYR A 77 3.09 -8.61 9.85
C TYR A 77 3.44 -9.46 8.62
N GLY A 78 3.84 -10.71 8.89
CA GLY A 78 3.76 -11.82 7.93
C GLY A 78 4.53 -11.61 6.62
N MET A 79 5.84 -11.35 6.67
CA MET A 79 6.65 -11.35 5.45
C MET A 79 6.86 -12.78 4.95
N VAL A 80 6.26 -13.09 3.80
CA VAL A 80 6.41 -14.38 3.10
C VAL A 80 7.08 -14.15 1.75
N GLY A 81 7.99 -15.05 1.38
CA GLY A 81 8.70 -15.00 0.10
C GLY A 81 10.12 -14.49 0.23
N ASP A 82 10.62 -13.89 -0.85
CA ASP A 82 12.00 -13.47 -1.01
C ASP A 82 12.33 -12.17 -0.25
N LYS A 83 13.63 -11.91 -0.12
CA LYS A 83 14.12 -10.61 0.36
C LYS A 83 14.23 -9.64 -0.82
N ILE A 84 13.39 -8.61 -0.80
CA ILE A 84 13.45 -7.43 -1.67
C ILE A 84 13.61 -6.20 -0.77
N LYS A 85 14.60 -5.35 -1.03
CA LYS A 85 14.90 -4.14 -0.27
C LYS A 85 13.90 -3.03 -0.63
N HIS A 86 12.85 -2.92 0.15
CA HIS A 86 11.84 -1.87 0.02
C HIS A 86 11.31 -1.49 1.40
N ILE A 87 10.76 -0.28 1.51
CA ILE A 87 10.17 0.24 2.75
C ILE A 87 8.73 0.64 2.46
N PRO A 88 7.76 -0.16 2.89
CA PRO A 88 6.35 0.20 2.88
C PRO A 88 6.00 0.89 4.20
N GLU A 89 5.56 2.14 4.14
CA GLU A 89 5.33 2.95 5.33
C GLU A 89 4.02 3.73 5.25
N PRO A 90 3.08 3.49 6.18
CA PRO A 90 1.95 4.37 6.38
C PRO A 90 2.39 5.69 7.01
N VAL A 91 2.03 6.81 6.39
CA VAL A 91 2.30 8.15 6.89
C VAL A 91 1.00 8.93 7.04
N LEU A 92 0.93 9.82 8.03
CA LEU A 92 -0.19 10.75 8.18
C LEU A 92 0.09 11.99 7.32
N ASN A 93 -0.79 12.27 6.36
CA ASN A 93 -0.70 13.44 5.50
C ASN A 93 -2.01 14.24 5.57
N GLY A 94 -2.03 15.25 6.42
CA GLY A 94 -3.26 15.97 6.76
C GLY A 94 -4.28 15.03 7.41
N VAL A 95 -5.44 14.85 6.75
CA VAL A 95 -6.54 13.98 7.22
C VAL A 95 -6.55 12.62 6.51
N ASN A 96 -5.43 12.19 5.94
CA ASN A 96 -5.32 10.92 5.23
C ASN A 96 -4.20 10.05 5.82
N ILE A 97 -4.43 8.74 5.88
CA ILE A 97 -3.35 7.76 5.98
C ILE A 97 -2.92 7.43 4.56
N ASP A 98 -1.71 7.83 4.23
CA ASP A 98 -1.08 7.57 2.95
C ASP A 98 -0.17 6.35 3.10
N LEU A 99 -0.28 5.38 2.21
CA LEU A 99 0.68 4.28 2.12
C LEU A 99 1.74 4.65 1.08
N MET A 100 2.98 4.78 1.53
CA MET A 100 4.13 5.04 0.67
C MET A 100 4.95 3.76 0.49
N ILE A 101 5.56 3.59 -0.67
CA ILE A 101 6.56 2.54 -0.92
C ILE A 101 7.84 3.19 -1.43
N THR A 102 8.93 3.00 -0.70
CA THR A 102 10.30 3.34 -1.13
C THR A 102 10.99 2.10 -1.70
N ASN A 103 11.52 2.21 -2.91
CA ASN A 103 12.31 1.16 -3.54
C ASN A 103 13.81 1.37 -3.27
N ASN A 104 14.43 0.49 -2.49
CA ASN A 104 15.86 0.50 -2.17
C ASN A 104 16.65 -0.58 -2.94
N GLU A 105 16.05 -1.22 -3.94
CA GLU A 105 16.76 -2.04 -4.89
C GLU A 105 17.48 -1.18 -5.94
N LEU A 106 18.40 -1.78 -6.69
CA LEU A 106 19.07 -1.14 -7.85
C LEU A 106 18.25 -1.26 -9.14
N ILE A 107 17.06 -1.83 -9.04
CA ILE A 107 16.17 -2.18 -10.14
C ILE A 107 14.74 -1.78 -9.78
N ASN A 108 13.88 -1.71 -10.78
CA ASN A 108 12.48 -1.39 -10.57
C ASN A 108 11.76 -2.57 -9.89
N ILE A 109 10.80 -2.23 -9.04
CA ILE A 109 9.90 -3.20 -8.40
C ILE A 109 8.47 -2.91 -8.84
N ASP A 110 7.71 -3.97 -9.07
CA ASP A 110 6.26 -3.87 -9.23
C ASP A 110 5.58 -4.09 -7.88
N TYR A 111 4.44 -3.45 -7.68
CA TYR A 111 3.63 -3.61 -6.49
C TYR A 111 2.17 -3.93 -6.84
N LYS A 112 1.50 -4.66 -5.94
CA LYS A 112 0.04 -4.79 -5.91
C LYS A 112 -0.45 -4.61 -4.48
N ILE A 113 -1.45 -3.74 -4.32
CA ILE A 113 -2.03 -3.41 -3.02
C ILE A 113 -3.50 -3.83 -2.99
N THR A 114 -3.85 -4.59 -1.96
CA THR A 114 -5.24 -4.81 -1.56
C THR A 114 -5.48 -4.18 -0.21
N ARG A 115 -6.52 -3.36 -0.10
CA ARG A 115 -6.94 -2.74 1.15
C ARG A 115 -8.14 -3.45 1.74
N LEU A 116 -8.12 -3.61 3.05
CA LEU A 116 -9.26 -3.95 3.88
C LEU A 116 -9.49 -2.80 4.87
N GLU A 117 -10.64 -2.15 4.76
CA GLU A 117 -11.06 -1.17 5.75
C GLU A 117 -11.73 -1.92 6.91
N VAL A 118 -11.18 -1.79 8.12
CA VAL A 118 -11.70 -2.41 9.34
C VAL A 118 -12.51 -1.35 10.08
N ARG A 119 -13.83 -1.52 10.10
CA ARG A 119 -14.78 -0.65 10.82
C ARG A 119 -14.93 -1.11 12.27
#